data_AF-A0A951WUL4-F1
#
_entry.id   AF-A0A951WUL4-F1
#
_cell.length_a   1.000
_cell.length_b   1.000
_cell.length_c   1.000
_cell.angle_alpha   90.00
_cell.angle_beta   90.00
_cell.angle_gamma   90.00
#
_symmetry.space_group_name_H-M   'P 1'
#
loop_
_entity.id
_entity.type
_entity.pdbx_description
1 polymer ?
#
loop_
_entity_poly.entity_id
_entity_poly.type
_entity_poly.pdbx_seq_one_letter_code
_entity_poly.pdbx_strand_id
1 'polypeptide(L)'
;MGDIRRMFVACNDTSARAGILCFDLDVETGALRPVGETRDIDSCLYLNRHPTLAVLYATGVRESVSVIQAFRIEQDGGLTWLGQQPTNGWEPCYVSITPDGRHALVVNYTGPEKAGSIVVFPLDRDGIPQPATTWIQLEGNGVHQRQDASHPHMITLMPDGKFVLVTDLGTDRLMIYRMIPQTGQLEPHTPPYLEIQTGSGPRHLDFHPDRRVLFVMSELEPVITVISYDGEGRFEVVDTVPALPPEAQTPVNLGADIHVAPSGRFVYVSNRGHNSLCVFAIDPVTNALSYAGHHTTLGDWPRGFALDPSGQVLVVANQRTDDLYSFIVDLAAGRLMATHHRIAAATPVCVMFVA
;
A
#
# COMPACT_ATOMS: atom_id res chain seq x y z
N MET A 1 -20.73 24.08 4.82
CA MET A 1 -19.33 23.63 4.80
C MET A 1 -19.34 22.35 4.00
N GLY A 2 -18.57 22.28 2.91
CA GLY A 2 -18.47 21.07 2.11
C GLY A 2 -17.89 19.91 2.91
N ASP A 3 -18.12 18.68 2.44
CA ASP A 3 -17.55 17.49 3.04
C ASP A 3 -16.06 17.40 2.67
N ILE A 4 -15.19 17.88 3.57
CA ILE A 4 -13.74 17.94 3.34
C ILE A 4 -13.05 16.73 3.98
N ARG A 5 -12.13 16.10 3.25
CA ARG A 5 -11.26 15.01 3.73
C ARG A 5 -9.81 15.43 3.63
N ARG A 6 -9.05 15.27 4.72
CA ARG A 6 -7.61 15.52 4.69
C ARG A 6 -6.87 14.27 4.20
N MET A 7 -5.86 14.48 3.38
CA MET A 7 -4.97 13.42 2.93
C MET A 7 -3.51 13.85 2.97
N PHE A 8 -2.64 12.86 3.10
CA PHE A 8 -1.19 12.98 3.00
C PHE A 8 -0.68 12.16 1.83
N VAL A 9 0.39 12.63 1.19
CA VAL A 9 0.99 12.00 0.03
C VAL A 9 2.49 11.87 0.24
N ALA A 10 3.00 10.65 0.14
CA ALA A 10 4.44 10.40 0.13
C ALA A 10 5.02 10.68 -1.25
N CYS A 11 6.17 11.36 -1.26
CA CYS A 11 6.89 11.78 -2.45
C CYS A 11 8.28 11.13 -2.47
N ASN A 12 8.55 10.30 -3.48
CA ASN A 12 9.81 9.56 -3.63
C ASN A 12 10.89 10.37 -4.39
N ASP A 13 10.90 11.69 -4.22
CA ASP A 13 11.96 12.55 -4.76
C ASP A 13 13.20 12.46 -3.84
N THR A 14 14.39 12.75 -4.38
CA THR A 14 15.66 12.90 -3.63
C THR A 14 16.20 14.33 -3.69
N SER A 15 15.43 15.25 -4.28
CA SER A 15 15.71 16.69 -4.32
C SER A 15 15.07 17.42 -3.14
N ALA A 16 15.25 18.75 -3.05
CA ALA A 16 14.63 19.61 -2.04
C ALA A 16 13.07 19.59 -2.04
N ARG A 17 12.44 18.84 -2.95
CA ARG A 17 10.99 18.61 -3.04
C ARG A 17 10.56 17.26 -2.43
N ALA A 18 11.50 16.48 -1.91
CA ALA A 18 11.25 15.22 -1.20
C ALA A 18 10.50 15.49 0.11
N GLY A 19 9.52 14.65 0.43
CA GLY A 19 8.68 14.95 1.57
C GLY A 19 7.36 14.21 1.66
N ILE A 20 6.51 14.79 2.50
CA ILE A 20 5.11 14.44 2.69
C ILE A 20 4.30 15.69 2.36
N LEU A 21 3.41 15.61 1.39
CA LEU A 21 2.50 16.69 1.03
C LEU A 21 1.14 16.48 1.71
N CYS A 22 0.49 17.56 2.14
CA CYS A 22 -0.83 17.54 2.75
C CYS A 22 -1.82 18.29 1.86
N PHE A 23 -2.99 17.69 1.66
CA PHE A 23 -4.08 18.26 0.87
C PHE A 23 -5.42 18.08 1.57
N ASP A 24 -6.32 19.02 1.33
CA ASP A 24 -7.75 18.87 1.62
C ASP A 24 -8.46 18.50 0.29
N LEU A 25 -9.24 17.44 0.32
CA LEU A 25 -10.13 16.99 -0.74
C LEU A 25 -11.56 17.45 -0.44
N ASP A 26 -12.19 18.12 -1.39
CA ASP A 26 -13.63 18.32 -1.40
C ASP A 26 -14.32 17.10 -2.02
N VAL A 27 -15.12 16.37 -1.23
CA VAL A 27 -15.70 15.08 -1.63
C VAL A 27 -16.79 15.25 -2.69
N GLU A 28 -17.49 16.38 -2.70
CA GLU A 28 -18.58 16.65 -3.64
C GLU A 28 -18.04 16.91 -5.06
N THR A 29 -16.94 17.65 -5.15
CA THR A 29 -16.38 18.10 -6.43
C THR A 29 -15.16 17.28 -6.88
N GLY A 30 -14.47 16.63 -5.95
CA GLY A 30 -13.16 16.02 -6.18
C GLY A 30 -12.00 17.02 -6.14
N ALA A 31 -12.24 18.30 -5.79
CA ALA A 31 -11.20 19.32 -5.82
C ALA A 31 -10.13 19.10 -4.75
N LEU A 32 -8.86 19.25 -5.13
CA LEU A 32 -7.71 19.12 -4.25
C LEU A 32 -7.12 20.50 -3.93
N ARG A 33 -6.98 20.81 -2.64
CA ARG A 33 -6.37 22.05 -2.16
C ARG A 33 -5.10 21.73 -1.35
N PRO A 34 -3.94 22.32 -1.66
CA PRO A 34 -2.74 22.14 -0.87
C PRO A 34 -2.91 22.80 0.50
N VAL A 35 -2.47 22.11 1.55
CA VAL A 35 -2.58 22.54 2.95
C VAL A 35 -1.20 22.78 3.55
N GLY A 36 -0.26 21.87 3.30
CA GLY A 36 1.07 21.95 3.86
C GLY A 36 2.01 20.93 3.26
N GLU A 37 3.27 21.01 3.67
CA GLU A 37 4.31 20.09 3.27
C GLU A 37 5.28 19.87 4.43
N THR A 38 5.88 18.70 4.47
CA THR A 38 6.95 18.33 5.40
C THR A 38 8.11 17.82 4.57
N ARG A 39 9.27 18.45 4.73
CA ARG A 39 10.49 18.16 3.97
C ARG A 39 11.46 17.34 4.82
N ASP A 40 12.69 17.16 4.32
CA ASP A 40 13.79 16.47 5.01
C ASP A 40 13.53 14.97 5.27
N ILE A 41 12.75 14.36 4.39
CA ILE A 41 12.63 12.91 4.24
C ILE A 41 12.87 12.57 2.77
N ASP A 42 14.02 11.97 2.50
CA ASP A 42 14.38 11.53 1.16
C ASP A 42 13.69 10.21 0.87
N SER A 43 13.37 9.97 -0.41
CA SER A 43 12.79 8.69 -0.84
C SER A 43 11.61 8.24 0.03
N CYS A 44 10.67 9.14 0.33
CA CYS A 44 9.49 8.78 1.10
C CYS A 44 8.60 7.86 0.25
N LEU A 45 8.47 6.60 0.68
CA LEU A 45 7.86 5.55 -0.15
C LEU A 45 6.44 5.19 0.27
N TYR A 46 6.15 5.21 1.58
CA TYR A 46 4.85 4.80 2.08
C TYR A 46 4.48 5.52 3.37
N LEU A 47 3.18 5.75 3.55
CA LEU A 47 2.60 6.36 4.73
C LEU A 47 1.61 5.40 5.38
N ASN A 48 1.53 5.46 6.70
CA ASN A 48 0.41 4.90 7.45
C ASN A 48 0.11 5.78 8.67
N ARG A 49 -0.97 5.51 9.38
CA ARG A 49 -1.35 6.27 10.58
C ARG A 49 -1.63 5.36 11.75
N HIS A 50 -1.44 5.90 12.94
CA HIS A 50 -1.88 5.22 14.15
C HIS A 50 -3.42 5.09 14.14
N PRO A 51 -3.98 3.96 14.61
CA PRO A 51 -5.43 3.73 14.56
C PRO A 51 -6.22 4.75 15.40
N THR A 52 -5.71 5.13 16.58
CA THR A 52 -6.38 6.03 17.53
C THR A 52 -5.70 7.37 17.80
N LEU A 53 -4.36 7.43 17.83
CA LEU A 53 -3.59 8.67 18.00
C LEU A 53 -3.50 9.46 16.68
N ALA A 54 -3.34 10.78 16.78
CA ALA A 54 -3.05 11.65 15.66
C ALA A 54 -1.56 11.56 15.27
N VAL A 55 -1.10 10.35 14.93
CA VAL A 55 0.30 10.08 14.55
C VAL A 55 0.33 9.46 13.16
N LEU A 56 1.20 10.00 12.32
CA LEU A 56 1.54 9.52 10.98
C LEU A 56 2.92 8.86 11.01
N TYR A 57 3.04 7.73 10.32
CA TYR A 57 4.29 7.02 10.11
C TYR A 57 4.68 7.11 8.64
N ALA A 58 5.95 7.39 8.39
CA ALA A 58 6.51 7.44 7.05
C ALA A 58 7.76 6.57 6.95
N THR A 59 7.87 5.79 5.89
CA THR A 59 9.13 5.17 5.51
C THR A 59 9.93 6.12 4.62
N GLY A 60 11.26 6.01 4.69
CA GLY A 60 12.14 6.74 3.78
C GLY A 60 13.58 6.68 4.22
N VAL A 61 14.37 7.65 3.77
CA VAL A 61 15.77 7.82 4.10
C VAL A 61 15.95 9.16 4.82
N ARG A 62 16.73 9.13 5.90
CA ARG A 62 17.15 10.33 6.63
C ARG A 62 18.59 10.16 7.05
N GLU A 63 19.42 11.17 6.80
CA GLU A 63 20.85 11.14 7.11
C GLU A 63 21.57 9.91 6.48
N SER A 64 21.17 9.54 5.25
CA SER A 64 21.66 8.34 4.53
C SER A 64 21.31 6.99 5.18
N VAL A 65 20.38 6.96 6.14
CA VAL A 65 19.91 5.74 6.81
C VAL A 65 18.44 5.51 6.44
N SER A 66 18.09 4.27 6.09
CA SER A 66 16.69 3.85 5.91
C SER A 66 15.98 3.80 7.27
N VAL A 67 14.85 4.48 7.38
CA VAL A 67 14.17 4.74 8.64
C VAL A 67 12.65 4.56 8.53
N ILE A 68 12.03 4.24 9.66
CA ILE A 68 10.65 4.60 9.96
C ILE A 68 10.66 5.87 10.80
N GLN A 69 9.84 6.84 10.44
CA GLN A 69 9.69 8.12 11.13
C GLN A 69 8.26 8.29 11.62
N ALA A 70 8.10 8.92 12.78
CA ALA A 70 6.79 9.26 13.35
C ALA A 70 6.61 10.77 13.43
N PHE A 71 5.41 11.23 13.09
CA PHE A 71 5.02 12.63 13.11
C PHE A 71 3.65 12.77 13.79
N ARG A 72 3.48 13.77 14.64
CA ARG A 72 2.16 14.18 15.11
C ARG A 72 1.45 14.97 14.03
N ILE A 73 0.21 14.60 13.73
CA ILE A 73 -0.68 15.32 12.83
C ILE A 73 -1.32 16.47 13.62
N GLU A 74 -1.01 17.69 13.23
CA GLU A 74 -1.59 18.90 13.82
C GLU A 74 -2.97 19.22 13.22
N GLN A 75 -3.77 20.01 13.92
CA GLN A 75 -5.14 20.34 13.49
C GLN A 75 -5.19 21.09 12.15
N ASP A 76 -4.16 21.87 11.84
CA ASP A 76 -4.03 22.60 10.58
C ASP A 76 -3.51 21.74 9.43
N GLY A 77 -3.11 20.49 9.69
CA GLY A 77 -2.55 19.56 8.71
C GLY A 77 -1.02 19.56 8.67
N GLY A 78 -0.37 20.38 9.50
CA GLY A 78 1.06 20.32 9.71
C GLY A 78 1.50 19.00 10.37
N LEU A 79 2.77 18.64 10.18
CA LEU A 79 3.37 17.47 10.82
C LEU A 79 4.51 17.92 11.74
N THR A 80 4.41 17.56 13.02
CA THR A 80 5.51 17.74 13.98
C THR A 80 6.29 16.44 14.11
N TRP A 81 7.57 16.46 13.78
CA TRP A 81 8.44 15.28 13.95
C TRP A 81 8.54 14.86 15.41
N LEU A 82 8.35 13.56 15.67
CA LEU A 82 8.38 12.96 17.02
C LEU A 82 9.62 12.10 17.26
N GLY A 83 10.07 11.38 16.24
CA GLY A 83 11.16 10.43 16.38
C GLY A 83 11.32 9.52 15.16
N GLN A 84 12.37 8.71 15.18
CA GLN A 84 12.64 7.72 14.13
C GLN A 84 13.38 6.49 14.68
N GLN A 85 13.37 5.41 13.91
CA GLN A 85 14.23 4.24 14.14
C GLN A 85 14.81 3.74 12.80
N PRO A 86 16.06 3.24 12.79
CA PRO A 86 16.63 2.63 11.60
C PRO A 86 15.95 1.29 11.29
N THR A 87 15.68 1.04 10.01
CA THR A 87 15.12 -0.25 9.55
C THR A 87 16.20 -1.31 9.31
N ASN A 88 17.47 -0.91 9.28
CA ASN A 88 18.62 -1.79 9.06
C ASN A 88 18.49 -2.67 7.78
N GLY A 89 17.69 -2.23 6.82
CA GLY A 89 17.65 -2.72 5.44
C GLY A 89 17.61 -1.52 4.50
N TRP A 90 17.32 -1.75 3.23
CA TRP A 90 17.28 -0.70 2.21
C TRP A 90 15.91 -0.61 1.54
N GLU A 91 15.55 0.59 1.12
CA GLU A 91 14.27 0.88 0.47
C GLU A 91 13.06 0.38 1.29
N PRO A 92 12.84 0.91 2.51
CA PRO A 92 11.67 0.58 3.31
C PRO A 92 10.41 1.01 2.55
N CYS A 93 9.74 0.05 1.93
CA CYS A 93 8.75 0.33 0.88
C CYS A 93 7.31 0.25 1.36
N TYR A 94 7.08 -0.23 2.59
CA TYR A 94 5.76 -0.34 3.19
C TYR A 94 5.84 -0.29 4.71
N VAL A 95 4.81 0.29 5.34
CA VAL A 95 4.60 0.25 6.78
C VAL A 95 3.13 0.00 7.10
N SER A 96 2.87 -0.92 8.03
CA SER A 96 1.55 -1.12 8.65
C SER A 96 1.63 -0.96 10.16
N ILE A 97 0.51 -0.55 10.75
CA ILE A 97 0.37 -0.41 12.20
C ILE A 97 -0.63 -1.45 12.68
N THR A 98 -0.30 -2.15 13.77
CA THR A 98 -1.24 -3.11 14.35
C THR A 98 -2.54 -2.41 14.75
N PRO A 99 -3.70 -3.10 14.68
CA PRO A 99 -5.00 -2.50 15.05
C PRO A 99 -5.06 -1.97 16.49
N ASP A 100 -4.25 -2.55 17.39
CA ASP A 100 -4.12 -2.08 18.78
C ASP A 100 -3.17 -0.88 18.96
N GLY A 101 -2.52 -0.43 17.88
CA GLY A 101 -1.59 0.70 17.86
C GLY A 101 -0.24 0.44 18.53
N ARG A 102 0.08 -0.82 18.88
CA ARG A 102 1.29 -1.11 19.68
C ARG A 102 2.54 -1.43 18.88
N HIS A 103 2.42 -1.76 17.59
CA HIS A 103 3.58 -2.08 16.76
C HIS A 103 3.44 -1.48 15.36
N ALA A 104 4.58 -1.05 14.83
CA ALA A 104 4.76 -0.78 13.41
C ALA A 104 5.53 -1.94 12.77
N LEU A 105 5.00 -2.45 11.65
CA LEU A 105 5.61 -3.50 10.85
C LEU A 105 6.10 -2.89 9.54
N VAL A 106 7.36 -3.12 9.21
CA VAL A 106 8.03 -2.55 8.03
C VAL A 106 8.64 -3.67 7.22
N VAL A 107 8.61 -3.52 5.89
CA VAL A 107 9.44 -4.32 4.98
C VAL A 107 10.41 -3.43 4.23
N ASN A 108 11.66 -3.89 4.18
CA ASN A 108 12.70 -3.34 3.33
C ASN A 108 12.73 -4.15 2.04
N TYR A 109 12.59 -3.49 0.88
CA TYR A 109 12.54 -4.16 -0.41
C TYR A 109 13.86 -4.87 -0.75
N THR A 110 14.99 -4.31 -0.31
CA THR A 110 16.33 -4.88 -0.49
C THR A 110 17.18 -4.75 0.77
N GLY A 111 18.41 -5.25 0.71
CA GLY A 111 19.39 -5.13 1.79
C GLY A 111 20.83 -5.36 1.31
N PRO A 112 21.80 -5.36 2.25
CA PRO A 112 23.23 -5.54 1.95
C PRO A 112 23.59 -6.76 1.10
N GLU A 113 22.77 -7.81 1.16
CA GLU A 113 22.91 -9.05 0.37
C GLU A 113 21.80 -9.22 -0.68
N LYS A 114 21.29 -8.09 -1.21
CA LYS A 114 20.13 -7.94 -2.11
C LYS A 114 18.78 -8.27 -1.48
N ALA A 115 18.70 -9.34 -0.72
CA ALA A 115 17.45 -9.80 -0.12
C ALA A 115 16.90 -8.77 0.87
N GLY A 116 15.58 -8.58 0.85
CA GLY A 116 14.88 -7.69 1.76
C GLY A 116 14.61 -8.31 3.14
N SER A 117 14.03 -7.52 4.03
CA SER A 117 13.83 -7.90 5.43
C SER A 117 12.50 -7.42 5.99
N ILE A 118 12.03 -8.10 7.03
CA ILE A 118 10.92 -7.67 7.90
C ILE A 118 11.50 -7.04 9.16
N VAL A 119 10.89 -5.95 9.63
CA VAL A 119 11.23 -5.28 10.88
C VAL A 119 9.96 -4.97 11.66
N VAL A 120 9.98 -5.21 12.97
CA VAL A 120 8.88 -4.86 13.88
C VAL A 120 9.39 -3.94 14.97
N PHE A 121 8.75 -2.78 15.08
CA PHE A 121 9.04 -1.77 16.09
C PHE A 121 7.88 -1.70 17.09
N PRO A 122 8.12 -1.87 18.39
CA PRO A 122 7.12 -1.48 19.38
C PRO A 122 6.93 0.04 19.35
N LEU A 123 5.70 0.48 19.57
CA LEU A 123 5.31 1.87 19.68
C LEU A 123 5.06 2.18 21.15
N ASP A 124 5.60 3.29 21.64
CA ASP A 124 5.29 3.76 22.99
C ASP A 124 3.87 4.33 23.08
N ARG A 125 3.49 4.80 24.27
CA ARG A 125 2.14 5.36 24.53
C ARG A 125 1.82 6.59 23.69
N ASP A 126 2.84 7.27 23.18
CA ASP A 126 2.73 8.48 22.37
C ASP A 126 2.85 8.12 20.86
N GLY A 127 2.94 6.84 20.54
CA GLY A 127 3.03 6.31 19.18
C GLY A 127 4.44 6.38 18.59
N ILE A 128 5.48 6.65 19.38
CA ILE A 128 6.84 6.83 18.87
C ILE A 128 7.53 5.45 18.74
N PRO A 129 8.14 5.13 17.58
CA PRO A 129 8.83 3.86 17.40
C PRO A 129 10.04 3.75 18.32
N GLN A 130 10.08 2.65 19.06
CA GLN A 130 11.18 2.23 19.92
C GLN A 130 12.09 1.24 19.15
N PRO A 131 13.31 0.93 19.64
CA PRO A 131 14.21 -0.01 18.97
C PRO A 131 13.51 -1.33 18.59
N ALA A 132 13.81 -1.84 17.38
CA ALA A 132 13.15 -3.01 16.83
C ALA A 132 13.29 -4.24 17.76
N THR A 133 12.19 -4.96 17.96
CA THR A 133 12.18 -6.24 18.69
C THR A 133 12.33 -7.44 17.78
N THR A 134 12.04 -7.27 16.49
CA THR A 134 12.17 -8.30 15.46
C THR A 134 12.81 -7.72 14.22
N TRP A 135 13.79 -8.44 13.70
CA TRP A 135 14.41 -8.18 12.40
C TRP A 135 14.69 -9.53 11.74
N ILE A 136 14.14 -9.76 10.55
CA ILE A 136 14.22 -11.04 9.84
C ILE A 136 14.71 -10.77 8.43
N GLN A 137 15.90 -11.26 8.10
CA GLN A 137 16.36 -11.36 6.72
C GLN A 137 15.54 -12.43 6.01
N LEU A 138 14.94 -12.09 4.88
CA LEU A 138 14.24 -13.06 4.05
C LEU A 138 15.20 -13.69 3.05
N GLU A 139 14.84 -14.87 2.55
CA GLU A 139 15.66 -15.69 1.67
C GLU A 139 14.81 -16.27 0.52
N GLY A 140 15.49 -16.71 -0.55
CA GLY A 140 14.88 -17.28 -1.73
C GLY A 140 14.99 -16.37 -2.95
N ASN A 141 14.51 -16.88 -4.08
CA ASN A 141 14.51 -16.20 -5.37
C ASN A 141 13.39 -16.80 -6.25
N GLY A 142 13.17 -16.21 -7.42
CA GLY A 142 12.16 -16.64 -8.40
C GLY A 142 12.77 -16.80 -9.79
N VAL A 143 11.90 -16.80 -10.81
CA VAL A 143 12.27 -17.11 -12.20
C VAL A 143 12.55 -15.86 -13.04
N HIS A 144 12.03 -14.71 -12.64
CA HIS A 144 12.18 -13.45 -13.36
C HIS A 144 13.48 -12.72 -12.96
N GLN A 145 14.03 -11.89 -13.84
CA GLN A 145 15.28 -11.15 -13.57
C GLN A 145 15.21 -10.19 -12.37
N ARG A 146 14.00 -9.79 -11.95
CA ARG A 146 13.73 -8.98 -10.75
C ARG A 146 13.44 -9.81 -9.50
N GLN A 147 13.63 -11.12 -9.60
CA GLN A 147 13.45 -12.10 -8.54
C GLN A 147 14.78 -12.80 -8.28
N ASP A 148 15.88 -12.04 -8.26
CA ASP A 148 17.22 -12.56 -8.02
C ASP A 148 17.51 -12.76 -6.52
N ALA A 149 16.64 -12.25 -5.65
CA ALA A 149 16.57 -12.50 -4.22
C ALA A 149 15.12 -12.29 -3.72
N SER A 150 14.88 -12.47 -2.42
CA SER A 150 13.64 -12.07 -1.77
C SER A 150 13.48 -10.54 -1.77
N HIS A 151 12.29 -10.07 -2.15
CA HIS A 151 11.92 -8.67 -2.24
C HIS A 151 10.51 -8.46 -1.64
N PRO A 152 10.38 -8.46 -0.30
CA PRO A 152 9.10 -8.19 0.35
C PRO A 152 8.62 -6.79 0.00
N HIS A 153 7.36 -6.68 -0.41
CA HIS A 153 6.81 -5.41 -0.91
C HIS A 153 5.66 -4.87 -0.03
N MET A 154 4.95 -5.72 0.69
CA MET A 154 3.95 -5.28 1.67
C MET A 154 3.98 -6.18 2.90
N ILE A 155 3.70 -5.59 4.06
CA ILE A 155 3.45 -6.30 5.32
C ILE A 155 2.19 -5.76 5.96
N THR A 156 1.27 -6.63 6.36
CA THR A 156 0.05 -6.23 7.06
C THR A 156 -0.40 -7.29 8.05
N LEU A 157 -1.15 -6.87 9.08
CA LEU A 157 -1.83 -7.78 9.98
C LEU A 157 -3.24 -8.06 9.45
N MET A 158 -3.66 -9.32 9.54
CA MET A 158 -5.05 -9.71 9.31
C MET A 158 -5.98 -8.88 10.21
N PRO A 159 -7.18 -8.51 9.74
CA PRO A 159 -8.13 -7.71 10.53
C PRO A 159 -8.58 -8.36 11.85
N ASP A 160 -8.38 -9.67 12.03
CA ASP A 160 -8.65 -10.39 13.28
C ASP A 160 -7.46 -10.40 14.26
N GLY A 161 -6.32 -9.84 13.86
CA GLY A 161 -5.13 -9.67 14.66
C GLY A 161 -4.23 -10.91 14.80
N LYS A 162 -4.55 -12.03 14.13
CA LYS A 162 -3.88 -13.31 14.40
C LYS A 162 -2.65 -13.57 13.54
N PHE A 163 -2.69 -13.15 12.28
CA PHE A 163 -1.67 -13.47 11.29
C PHE A 163 -1.11 -12.21 10.64
N VAL A 164 0.20 -12.17 10.44
CA VAL A 164 0.88 -11.18 9.62
C VAL A 164 1.13 -11.80 8.25
N LEU A 165 0.75 -11.06 7.22
CA LEU A 165 0.94 -11.42 5.82
C LEU A 165 2.04 -10.55 5.22
N VAL A 166 2.94 -11.18 4.45
CA VAL A 166 3.99 -10.49 3.70
C VAL A 166 3.97 -10.95 2.25
N THR A 167 3.74 -10.03 1.32
CA THR A 167 3.90 -10.31 -0.11
C THR A 167 5.38 -10.19 -0.45
N ASP A 168 5.93 -11.22 -1.08
CA ASP A 168 7.31 -11.22 -1.54
C ASP A 168 7.36 -11.36 -3.06
N LEU A 169 7.64 -10.23 -3.71
CA LEU A 169 7.81 -10.13 -5.16
C LEU A 169 8.89 -11.08 -5.64
N GLY A 170 9.97 -11.21 -4.87
CA GLY A 170 11.17 -11.94 -5.22
C GLY A 170 11.03 -13.45 -5.17
N THR A 171 10.02 -13.97 -4.47
CA THR A 171 9.86 -15.42 -4.25
C THR A 171 8.51 -15.99 -4.70
N ASP A 172 7.63 -15.15 -5.26
CA ASP A 172 6.25 -15.54 -5.62
C ASP A 172 5.43 -16.07 -4.44
N ARG A 173 5.64 -15.51 -3.24
CA ARG A 173 5.00 -16.00 -2.01
C ARG A 173 4.20 -14.95 -1.28
N LEU A 174 3.11 -15.41 -0.68
CA LEU A 174 2.47 -14.74 0.45
C LEU A 174 2.94 -15.45 1.72
N MET A 175 3.93 -14.87 2.39
CA MET A 175 4.45 -15.40 3.66
C MET A 175 3.47 -15.12 4.80
N ILE A 176 3.38 -16.06 5.73
CA ILE A 176 2.39 -16.05 6.81
C ILE A 176 3.12 -16.26 8.12
N TYR A 177 2.96 -15.31 9.04
CA TYR A 177 3.49 -15.38 10.39
C TYR A 177 2.37 -15.28 11.41
N ARG A 178 2.57 -15.88 12.58
CA ARG A 178 1.82 -15.56 13.81
C ARG A 178 2.61 -14.50 14.57
N MET A 179 1.90 -13.50 15.06
CA MET A 179 2.51 -12.44 15.87
C MET A 179 2.24 -12.71 17.34
N ILE A 180 3.27 -12.60 18.18
CA ILE A 180 3.12 -12.56 19.65
C ILE A 180 2.82 -11.10 20.03
N PRO A 181 1.57 -10.74 20.40
CA PRO A 181 1.18 -9.33 20.48
C PRO A 181 1.90 -8.52 21.57
N GLN A 182 2.49 -9.18 22.57
CA GLN A 182 3.18 -8.51 23.67
C GLN A 182 4.60 -8.08 23.29
N THR A 183 5.26 -8.81 22.39
CA THR A 183 6.66 -8.60 22.03
C THR A 183 6.86 -8.13 20.60
N GLY A 184 5.86 -8.35 19.74
CA GLY A 184 5.94 -8.13 18.31
C GLY A 184 6.74 -9.20 17.58
N GLN A 185 7.12 -10.29 18.25
CA GLN A 185 7.84 -11.40 17.65
C GLN A 185 6.97 -12.10 16.61
N LEU A 186 7.58 -12.44 15.48
CA LEU A 186 6.94 -13.15 14.38
C LEU A 186 7.45 -14.60 14.34
N GLU A 187 6.51 -15.54 14.37
CA GLU A 187 6.78 -16.97 14.22
C GLU A 187 6.18 -17.44 12.89
N PRO A 188 6.92 -18.16 12.03
CA PRO A 188 6.36 -18.69 10.79
C PRO A 188 5.13 -19.56 11.06
N HIS A 189 4.09 -19.40 10.25
CA HIS A 189 2.93 -20.27 10.28
C HIS A 189 3.26 -21.67 9.71
N THR A 190 2.32 -22.61 9.82
CA THR A 190 2.43 -23.94 9.19
C THR A 190 1.18 -24.17 8.35
N PRO A 191 1.26 -24.11 7.00
CA PRO A 191 2.47 -23.80 6.21
C PRO A 191 2.95 -22.34 6.38
N PRO A 192 4.25 -22.05 6.17
CA PRO A 192 4.84 -20.73 6.42
C PRO A 192 4.54 -19.71 5.31
N TYR A 193 4.00 -20.16 4.19
CA TYR A 193 3.59 -19.32 3.07
C TYR A 193 2.53 -20.03 2.23
N LEU A 194 1.84 -19.24 1.42
CA LEU A 194 1.07 -19.69 0.27
C LEU A 194 1.85 -19.33 -1.00
N GLU A 195 2.03 -20.31 -1.89
CA GLU A 195 2.63 -20.05 -3.21
C GLU A 195 1.63 -19.28 -4.09
N ILE A 196 2.10 -18.19 -4.70
CA ILE A 196 1.40 -17.41 -5.71
C ILE A 196 1.92 -17.82 -7.09
N GLN A 197 1.23 -17.45 -8.16
CA GLN A 197 1.62 -17.79 -9.52
C GLN A 197 3.09 -17.46 -9.79
N THR A 198 3.87 -18.47 -10.23
CA THR A 198 5.30 -18.34 -10.51
C THR A 198 5.57 -17.25 -11.54
N GLY A 199 6.56 -16.41 -11.26
CA GLY A 199 6.97 -15.26 -12.07
C GLY A 199 6.06 -14.04 -11.94
N SER A 200 4.99 -14.09 -11.13
CA SER A 200 4.03 -12.99 -11.04
C SER A 200 4.50 -11.87 -10.12
N GLY A 201 5.25 -12.18 -9.07
CA GLY A 201 5.78 -11.21 -8.12
C GLY A 201 4.68 -10.47 -7.33
N PRO A 202 4.07 -11.10 -6.30
CA PRO A 202 3.01 -10.48 -5.50
C PRO A 202 3.52 -9.19 -4.84
N ARG A 203 2.72 -8.12 -4.92
CA ARG A 203 3.14 -6.77 -4.55
C ARG A 203 2.34 -6.21 -3.38
N HIS A 204 1.09 -5.83 -3.59
CA HIS A 204 0.20 -5.31 -2.56
C HIS A 204 -1.04 -6.20 -2.45
N LEU A 205 -1.72 -6.13 -1.31
CA LEU A 205 -2.98 -6.82 -1.09
C LEU A 205 -3.98 -5.92 -0.37
N ASP A 206 -5.26 -6.22 -0.50
CA ASP A 206 -6.30 -5.60 0.31
C ASP A 206 -7.41 -6.61 0.65
N PHE A 207 -8.14 -6.34 1.72
CA PHE A 207 -9.13 -7.23 2.30
C PHE A 207 -10.53 -6.88 1.82
N HIS A 208 -11.32 -7.92 1.51
CA HIS A 208 -12.75 -7.74 1.44
C HIS A 208 -13.29 -7.34 2.84
N PRO A 209 -14.29 -6.43 2.95
CA PRO A 209 -14.80 -5.96 4.24
C PRO A 209 -15.33 -7.06 5.19
N ASP A 210 -15.74 -8.21 4.66
CA ASP A 210 -16.16 -9.38 5.47
C ASP A 210 -14.99 -10.16 6.08
N ARG A 211 -13.74 -9.84 5.71
CA ARG A 211 -12.48 -10.40 6.22
C ARG A 211 -12.30 -11.90 5.94
N ARG A 212 -13.07 -12.46 5.00
CA ARG A 212 -12.96 -13.87 4.58
C ARG A 212 -12.22 -14.05 3.27
N VAL A 213 -12.00 -12.96 2.54
CA VAL A 213 -11.28 -12.95 1.27
C VAL A 213 -10.31 -11.79 1.26
N LEU A 214 -9.16 -12.01 0.64
CA LEU A 214 -8.19 -10.97 0.30
C LEU A 214 -7.77 -11.11 -1.16
N PHE A 215 -7.38 -9.99 -1.74
CA PHE A 215 -6.99 -9.89 -3.14
C PHE A 215 -5.54 -9.43 -3.20
N VAL A 216 -4.69 -10.16 -3.92
CA VAL A 216 -3.26 -9.84 -4.09
C VAL A 216 -3.02 -9.38 -5.51
N MET A 217 -2.47 -8.18 -5.68
CA MET A 217 -2.01 -7.68 -6.96
C MET A 217 -0.54 -8.06 -7.17
N SER A 218 -0.25 -8.70 -8.29
CA SER A 218 1.10 -9.05 -8.72
C SER A 218 1.70 -8.01 -9.66
N GLU A 219 3.01 -7.75 -9.51
CA GLU A 219 3.72 -6.69 -10.22
C GLU A 219 4.23 -7.11 -11.59
N LEU A 220 4.93 -8.25 -11.67
CA LEU A 220 5.73 -8.64 -12.83
C LEU A 220 4.86 -9.25 -13.93
N GLU A 221 3.89 -10.07 -13.53
CA GLU A 221 2.76 -10.49 -14.35
C GLU A 221 1.51 -9.86 -13.71
N PRO A 222 0.92 -8.82 -14.32
CA PRO A 222 -0.23 -8.13 -13.73
C PRO A 222 -1.47 -9.02 -13.66
N VAL A 223 -1.64 -9.69 -12.52
CA VAL A 223 -2.80 -10.52 -12.16
C VAL A 223 -3.29 -10.18 -10.76
N ILE A 224 -4.58 -10.42 -10.52
CA ILE A 224 -5.18 -10.40 -9.18
C ILE A 224 -5.42 -11.84 -8.75
N THR A 225 -4.76 -12.26 -7.67
CA THR A 225 -5.00 -13.55 -7.03
C THR A 225 -6.04 -13.38 -5.91
N VAL A 226 -7.12 -14.16 -5.99
CA VAL A 226 -8.18 -14.21 -4.98
C VAL A 226 -7.85 -15.29 -3.97
N ILE A 227 -7.76 -14.93 -2.69
CA ILE A 227 -7.38 -15.85 -1.62
C ILE A 227 -8.49 -15.89 -0.57
N SER A 228 -8.98 -17.08 -0.27
CA SER A 228 -9.92 -17.29 0.83
C SER A 228 -9.19 -17.50 2.16
N TYR A 229 -9.85 -17.10 3.25
CA TYR A 229 -9.37 -17.23 4.61
C TYR A 229 -10.46 -17.77 5.54
N ASP A 230 -10.17 -18.85 6.24
CA ASP A 230 -11.14 -19.56 7.09
C ASP A 230 -11.28 -19.01 8.52
N GLY A 231 -10.51 -17.99 8.91
CA GLY A 231 -10.55 -17.42 10.27
C GLY A 231 -9.67 -18.17 11.29
N GLU A 232 -9.08 -19.29 10.91
CA GLU A 232 -8.32 -20.19 11.77
C GLU A 232 -6.87 -20.39 11.32
N GLY A 233 -6.54 -19.92 10.11
CA GLY A 233 -5.17 -19.94 9.56
C GLY A 233 -5.05 -20.64 8.22
N ARG A 234 -6.14 -21.18 7.66
CA ARG A 234 -6.10 -21.74 6.30
C ARG A 234 -6.30 -20.63 5.29
N PHE A 235 -5.31 -20.49 4.40
CA PHE A 235 -5.35 -19.64 3.23
C PHE A 235 -5.33 -20.51 1.98
N GLU A 236 -6.16 -20.17 0.99
CA GLU A 236 -6.28 -20.95 -0.25
C GLU A 236 -6.48 -20.01 -1.43
N VAL A 237 -5.68 -20.19 -2.49
CA VAL A 237 -5.90 -19.53 -3.77
C VAL A 237 -7.18 -20.08 -4.39
N VAL A 238 -8.17 -19.21 -4.60
CA VAL A 238 -9.47 -19.55 -5.18
C VAL A 238 -9.49 -19.29 -6.67
N ASP A 239 -8.87 -18.18 -7.10
CA ASP A 239 -8.87 -17.75 -8.49
C ASP A 239 -7.66 -16.85 -8.78
N THR A 240 -7.32 -16.68 -10.05
CA THR A 240 -6.35 -15.70 -10.51
C THR A 240 -6.79 -15.15 -11.86
N VAL A 241 -6.98 -13.83 -11.93
CA VAL A 241 -7.50 -13.16 -13.12
C VAL A 241 -6.50 -12.12 -13.65
N PRO A 242 -6.39 -11.92 -14.98
CA PRO A 242 -5.61 -10.82 -15.54
C PRO A 242 -6.06 -9.46 -15.00
N ALA A 243 -5.10 -8.63 -14.60
CA ALA A 243 -5.34 -7.31 -14.01
C ALA A 243 -5.26 -6.15 -15.02
N LEU A 244 -4.97 -6.47 -16.29
CA LEU A 244 -4.92 -5.51 -17.39
C LEU A 244 -6.22 -5.52 -18.20
N PRO A 245 -6.52 -4.43 -18.92
CA PRO A 245 -7.59 -4.44 -19.92
C PRO A 245 -7.34 -5.57 -20.94
N PRO A 246 -8.37 -6.35 -21.33
CA PRO A 246 -8.22 -7.46 -22.27
C PRO A 246 -7.57 -7.09 -23.61
N GLU A 247 -7.73 -5.83 -24.02
CA GLU A 247 -7.19 -5.25 -25.24
C GLU A 247 -5.79 -4.65 -25.10
N ALA A 248 -5.20 -4.67 -23.89
CA ALA A 248 -3.91 -4.03 -23.64
C ALA A 248 -2.78 -4.72 -24.42
N GLN A 249 -2.04 -3.93 -25.21
CA GLN A 249 -0.90 -4.38 -26.00
C GLN A 249 0.44 -3.79 -25.53
N THR A 250 0.42 -3.01 -24.44
CA THR A 250 1.62 -2.32 -23.96
C THR A 250 2.71 -3.32 -23.55
N PRO A 251 3.94 -3.24 -24.09
CA PRO A 251 4.97 -4.26 -23.89
C PRO A 251 5.46 -4.38 -22.43
N VAL A 252 5.43 -3.26 -21.69
CA VAL A 252 5.84 -3.23 -20.29
C VAL A 252 4.64 -2.76 -19.48
N ASN A 253 4.13 -3.65 -18.64
CA ASN A 253 3.09 -3.37 -17.68
C ASN A 253 3.47 -3.94 -16.33
N LEU A 254 3.47 -3.10 -15.31
CA LEU A 254 3.76 -3.51 -13.96
C LEU A 254 2.57 -3.19 -13.06
N GLY A 255 2.00 -4.23 -12.44
CA GLY A 255 0.99 -4.07 -11.41
C GLY A 255 1.53 -3.25 -10.24
N ALA A 256 0.70 -2.41 -9.65
CA ALA A 256 1.10 -1.54 -8.56
C ALA A 256 0.16 -1.68 -7.35
N ASP A 257 -0.85 -0.84 -7.26
CA ASP A 257 -1.65 -0.72 -6.05
C ASP A 257 -3.00 -1.42 -6.21
N ILE A 258 -3.62 -1.81 -5.10
CA ILE A 258 -4.91 -2.49 -5.06
C ILE A 258 -5.72 -2.00 -3.87
N HIS A 259 -7.00 -1.68 -4.10
CA HIS A 259 -7.91 -1.26 -3.05
C HIS A 259 -9.31 -1.83 -3.30
N VAL A 260 -9.91 -2.41 -2.27
CA VAL A 260 -11.31 -2.83 -2.26
C VAL A 260 -12.17 -1.63 -1.86
N ALA A 261 -13.25 -1.37 -2.59
CA ALA A 261 -14.21 -0.34 -2.20
C ALA A 261 -14.77 -0.64 -0.80
N PRO A 262 -15.07 0.39 0.03
CA PRO A 262 -15.71 0.19 1.33
C PRO A 262 -17.02 -0.62 1.28
N SER A 263 -17.71 -0.59 0.14
CA SER A 263 -18.93 -1.38 -0.10
C SER A 263 -18.70 -2.89 -0.25
N GLY A 264 -17.45 -3.33 -0.48
CA GLY A 264 -17.12 -4.72 -0.80
C GLY A 264 -17.58 -5.19 -2.18
N ARG A 265 -18.02 -4.30 -3.07
CA ARG A 265 -18.55 -4.68 -4.39
C ARG A 265 -17.54 -4.60 -5.53
N PHE A 266 -16.45 -3.86 -5.33
CA PHE A 266 -15.47 -3.59 -6.39
C PHE A 266 -14.05 -3.63 -5.84
N VAL A 267 -13.12 -4.12 -6.67
CA VAL A 267 -11.68 -4.00 -6.48
C VAL A 267 -11.13 -3.09 -7.58
N TYR A 268 -10.27 -2.16 -7.19
CA TYR A 268 -9.54 -1.29 -8.11
C TYR A 268 -8.07 -1.69 -8.09
N VAL A 269 -7.41 -1.66 -9.25
CA VAL A 269 -5.96 -1.88 -9.36
C VAL A 269 -5.32 -0.88 -10.30
N SER A 270 -4.09 -0.47 -10.02
CA SER A 270 -3.31 0.40 -10.91
C SER A 270 -2.24 -0.38 -11.69
N ASN A 271 -2.09 -0.02 -12.96
CA ASN A 271 -1.09 -0.61 -13.86
C ASN A 271 -0.16 0.48 -14.41
N ARG A 272 1.15 0.33 -14.16
CA ARG A 272 2.20 1.23 -14.63
C ARG A 272 2.67 0.79 -16.01
N GLY A 273 2.68 1.70 -16.98
CA GLY A 273 2.91 1.39 -18.39
C GLY A 273 1.65 1.63 -19.22
N HIS A 274 0.61 0.82 -19.03
CA HIS A 274 -0.74 1.10 -19.59
C HIS A 274 -1.38 2.34 -18.94
N ASN A 275 -0.95 2.72 -17.74
CA ASN A 275 -1.37 3.94 -17.02
C ASN A 275 -2.88 3.98 -16.83
N SER A 276 -3.41 2.88 -16.30
CA SER A 276 -4.84 2.69 -16.06
C SER A 276 -5.15 2.29 -14.62
N LEU A 277 -6.34 2.69 -14.16
CA LEU A 277 -7.05 2.09 -13.05
C LEU A 277 -8.07 1.10 -13.61
N CYS A 278 -7.86 -0.20 -13.37
CA CYS A 278 -8.81 -1.25 -13.76
C CYS A 278 -9.76 -1.54 -12.61
N VAL A 279 -11.01 -1.85 -12.94
CA VAL A 279 -12.10 -2.09 -12.00
C VAL A 279 -12.61 -3.50 -12.20
N PHE A 280 -12.78 -4.22 -11.09
CA PHE A 280 -13.35 -5.57 -11.07
C PHE A 280 -14.54 -5.59 -10.13
N ALA A 281 -15.68 -6.10 -10.61
CA ALA A 281 -16.83 -6.39 -9.76
C ALA A 281 -16.58 -7.68 -8.98
N ILE A 282 -16.97 -7.69 -7.71
CA ILE A 282 -16.87 -8.84 -6.82
C ILE A 282 -18.24 -9.53 -6.79
N ASP A 283 -18.30 -10.81 -7.15
CA ASP A 283 -19.52 -11.59 -6.97
C ASP A 283 -19.77 -11.82 -5.46
N PRO A 284 -20.93 -11.40 -4.91
CA PRO A 284 -21.15 -11.39 -3.47
C PRO A 284 -21.34 -12.79 -2.85
N VAL A 285 -21.43 -13.85 -3.67
CA VAL A 285 -21.63 -15.23 -3.21
C VAL A 285 -20.33 -16.02 -3.31
N THR A 286 -19.63 -15.88 -4.43
CA THR A 286 -18.46 -16.67 -4.78
C THR A 286 -17.15 -15.93 -4.57
N ASN A 287 -17.18 -14.59 -4.45
CA ASN A 287 -16.03 -13.69 -4.47
C ASN A 287 -15.20 -13.74 -5.77
N ALA A 288 -15.76 -14.33 -6.83
CA ALA A 288 -15.14 -14.30 -8.15
C ALA A 288 -15.06 -12.85 -8.68
N LEU A 289 -13.99 -12.55 -9.40
CA LEU A 289 -13.77 -11.24 -9.99
C LEU A 289 -14.22 -11.22 -11.45
N SER A 290 -14.97 -10.19 -11.82
CA SER A 290 -15.35 -9.91 -13.21
C SER A 290 -14.86 -8.53 -13.61
N TYR A 291 -14.13 -8.45 -14.73
CA TYR A 291 -13.66 -7.16 -15.26
C TYR A 291 -14.86 -6.25 -15.56
N ALA A 292 -14.88 -5.08 -14.92
CA ALA A 292 -15.97 -4.09 -14.99
C ALA A 292 -15.61 -2.84 -15.81
N GLY A 293 -14.36 -2.78 -16.29
CA GLY A 293 -13.84 -1.68 -17.12
C GLY A 293 -12.54 -1.13 -16.57
N HIS A 294 -12.03 -0.08 -17.23
CA HIS A 294 -10.86 0.64 -16.78
C HIS A 294 -10.96 2.11 -17.18
N HIS A 295 -10.11 2.94 -16.57
CA HIS A 295 -9.95 4.34 -16.91
C HIS A 295 -8.47 4.69 -16.98
N THR A 296 -8.08 5.58 -17.89
CA THR A 296 -6.75 6.19 -17.84
C THR A 296 -6.60 7.01 -16.57
N THR A 297 -5.42 7.00 -15.96
CA THR A 297 -5.11 7.83 -14.79
C THR A 297 -4.86 9.29 -15.14
N LEU A 298 -4.88 9.61 -16.45
CA LEU A 298 -4.56 10.92 -17.02
C LEU A 298 -3.16 11.41 -16.68
N GLY A 299 -2.28 10.53 -16.20
CA GLY A 299 -0.86 10.80 -15.99
C GLY A 299 -0.03 9.58 -16.37
N ASP A 300 1.22 9.54 -15.90
CA ASP A 300 2.15 8.44 -16.16
C ASP A 300 2.60 7.76 -14.86
N TRP A 301 2.65 6.43 -14.90
CA TRP A 301 3.19 5.58 -13.85
C TRP A 301 2.40 5.68 -12.52
N PRO A 302 1.10 5.31 -12.50
CA PRO A 302 0.25 5.37 -11.31
C PRO A 302 0.69 4.36 -10.24
N ARG A 303 1.55 4.80 -9.32
CA ARG A 303 2.22 3.90 -8.35
C ARG A 303 1.40 3.65 -7.09
N GLY A 304 0.56 4.61 -6.70
CA GLY A 304 -0.35 4.50 -5.57
C GLY A 304 -1.63 5.27 -5.83
N PHE A 305 -2.71 4.84 -5.19
CA PHE A 305 -3.97 5.59 -5.16
C PHE A 305 -4.69 5.30 -3.84
N ALA A 306 -5.77 6.02 -3.56
CA ALA A 306 -6.64 5.71 -2.45
C ALA A 306 -8.08 6.13 -2.77
N LEU A 307 -9.04 5.38 -2.23
CA LEU A 307 -10.41 5.86 -2.09
C LEU A 307 -10.54 6.67 -0.80
N ASP A 308 -11.34 7.73 -0.82
CA ASP A 308 -11.74 8.39 0.41
C ASP A 308 -12.55 7.41 1.30
N PRO A 309 -12.67 7.63 2.62
CA PRO A 309 -13.35 6.70 3.52
C PRO A 309 -14.80 6.35 3.13
N SER A 310 -15.49 7.23 2.41
CA SER A 310 -16.85 6.96 1.91
C SER A 310 -16.86 6.19 0.58
N GLY A 311 -15.73 6.12 -0.12
CA GLY A 311 -15.57 5.49 -1.43
C GLY A 311 -16.10 6.34 -2.60
N GLN A 312 -16.51 7.58 -2.37
CA GLN A 312 -17.11 8.48 -3.37
C GLN A 312 -16.07 9.13 -4.29
N VAL A 313 -14.83 9.28 -3.82
CA VAL A 313 -13.73 9.87 -4.57
C VAL A 313 -12.53 8.95 -4.52
N LEU A 314 -11.86 8.80 -5.66
CA LEU A 314 -10.55 8.15 -5.78
C LEU A 314 -9.51 9.19 -6.17
N VAL A 315 -8.36 9.20 -5.49
CA VAL A 315 -7.20 10.03 -5.86
C VAL A 315 -6.04 9.13 -6.24
N VAL A 316 -5.48 9.35 -7.43
CA VAL A 316 -4.32 8.62 -7.95
C VAL A 316 -3.07 9.49 -7.94
N ALA A 317 -1.94 8.89 -7.55
CA ALA A 317 -0.61 9.47 -7.61
C ALA A 317 0.13 8.96 -8.85
N ASN A 318 0.32 9.85 -9.84
CA ASN A 318 1.06 9.54 -11.06
C ASN A 318 2.52 9.94 -10.88
N GLN A 319 3.37 8.92 -10.67
CA GLN A 319 4.75 9.13 -10.25
C GLN A 319 5.58 9.93 -11.27
N ARG A 320 5.40 9.69 -12.57
CA ARG A 320 6.26 10.26 -13.62
C ARG A 320 5.77 11.58 -14.18
N THR A 321 4.49 11.90 -14.02
CA THR A 321 3.92 13.21 -14.38
C THR A 321 3.96 14.21 -13.23
N ASP A 322 4.47 13.84 -12.06
CA ASP A 322 4.55 14.68 -10.87
C ASP A 322 3.16 15.31 -10.53
N ASP A 323 2.10 14.50 -10.57
CA ASP A 323 0.75 14.97 -10.26
C ASP A 323 -0.12 13.98 -9.51
N LEU A 324 -1.13 14.55 -8.84
CA LEU A 324 -2.31 13.86 -8.35
C LEU A 324 -3.49 14.17 -9.27
N TYR A 325 -4.35 13.18 -9.46
CA TYR A 325 -5.60 13.34 -10.20
C TYR A 325 -6.75 12.68 -9.42
N SER A 326 -7.93 13.32 -9.40
CA SER A 326 -9.10 12.78 -8.71
C SER A 326 -10.21 12.32 -9.66
N PHE A 327 -10.99 11.35 -9.20
CA PHE A 327 -12.17 10.81 -9.88
C PHE A 327 -13.34 10.75 -8.92
N ILE A 328 -14.55 11.06 -9.39
CA ILE A 328 -15.78 10.67 -8.69
C ILE A 328 -16.10 9.23 -9.04
N VAL A 329 -16.45 8.43 -8.03
CA VAL A 329 -16.80 7.03 -8.19
C VAL A 329 -18.32 6.91 -8.35
N ASP A 330 -18.77 6.31 -9.45
CA ASP A 330 -20.12 5.77 -9.54
C ASP A 330 -20.21 4.55 -8.62
N LEU A 331 -20.72 4.75 -7.41
CA LEU A 331 -20.79 3.70 -6.39
C LEU A 331 -21.58 2.47 -6.84
N ALA A 332 -22.54 2.61 -7.76
CA ALA A 332 -23.37 1.52 -8.22
C ALA A 332 -22.66 0.65 -9.27
N ALA A 333 -21.90 1.28 -10.17
CA ALA A 333 -21.21 0.58 -11.27
C ALA A 333 -19.70 0.41 -11.07
N GLY A 334 -19.11 1.03 -10.05
CA GLY A 334 -17.66 1.06 -9.81
C GLY A 334 -16.88 1.92 -10.81
N ARG A 335 -17.56 2.68 -11.67
CA ARG A 335 -16.91 3.45 -12.75
C ARG A 335 -16.29 4.74 -12.22
N LEU A 336 -15.19 5.17 -12.83
CA LEU A 336 -14.49 6.40 -12.47
C LEU A 336 -14.85 7.53 -13.43
N MET A 337 -15.34 8.63 -12.89
CA MET A 337 -15.66 9.85 -13.63
C MET A 337 -14.57 10.88 -13.37
N ALA A 338 -13.88 11.30 -14.43
CA ALA A 338 -12.82 12.30 -14.33
C ALA A 338 -13.38 13.63 -13.78
N THR A 339 -12.75 14.17 -12.75
CA THR A 339 -13.17 15.46 -12.16
C THR A 339 -12.55 16.66 -12.87
N HIS A 340 -11.50 16.42 -13.67
CA HIS A 340 -10.61 17.46 -14.22
C HIS A 340 -9.80 18.22 -13.16
N HIS A 341 -9.82 17.78 -11.90
CA HIS A 341 -8.93 18.29 -10.86
C HIS A 341 -7.61 17.53 -10.89
N ARG A 342 -6.57 18.26 -11.29
CA ARG A 342 -5.17 17.86 -11.24
C ARG A 342 -4.40 18.84 -10.38
N ILE A 343 -3.49 18.34 -9.56
CA ILE A 343 -2.58 19.19 -8.79
C ILE A 343 -1.17 18.62 -8.82
N ALA A 344 -0.17 19.49 -8.85
CA ALA A 344 1.22 19.09 -8.84
C ALA A 344 1.61 18.46 -7.49
N ALA A 345 2.39 17.39 -7.54
CA ALA A 345 3.03 16.74 -6.41
C ALA A 345 4.33 16.12 -6.90
N ALA A 346 5.47 16.35 -6.26
CA ALA A 346 6.74 15.84 -6.78
C ALA A 346 6.83 14.31 -6.58
N THR A 347 6.87 13.55 -7.67
CA THR A 347 7.05 12.08 -7.68
C THR A 347 6.18 11.36 -6.62
N PRO A 348 4.84 11.52 -6.67
CA PRO A 348 3.95 11.02 -5.64
C PRO A 348 3.81 9.50 -5.80
N VAL A 349 3.83 8.75 -4.69
CA VAL A 349 3.85 7.27 -4.73
C VAL A 349 2.87 6.58 -3.80
N CYS A 350 2.37 7.26 -2.76
CA CYS A 350 1.37 6.74 -1.83
C CYS A 350 0.44 7.88 -1.41
N VAL A 351 -0.87 7.61 -1.38
CA VAL A 351 -1.92 8.52 -0.93
C VAL A 351 -2.57 7.91 0.31
N MET A 352 -2.73 8.69 1.38
CA MET A 352 -3.34 8.24 2.63
C MET A 352 -4.34 9.27 3.15
N PHE A 353 -5.59 8.88 3.32
CA PHE A 353 -6.60 9.73 3.97
C PHE A 353 -6.50 9.67 5.51
N VAL A 354 -6.79 10.80 6.15
CA VAL A 354 -7.10 10.88 7.58
C VAL A 354 -8.60 10.61 7.71
N ALA A 355 -8.97 9.62 8.52
CA ALA A 355 -10.38 9.28 8.74
C ALA A 355 -11.08 10.25 9.69
#